data_AF-A0A1I6BF71-F1
#
_entry.id   AF-A0A1I6BF71-F1
#
_cell.length_a   1.000
_cell.length_b   1.000
_cell.length_c   1.000
_cell.angle_alpha   90.00
_cell.angle_beta   90.00
_cell.angle_gamma   90.00
#
_symmetry.space_group_name_H-M   'P 1'
#
loop_
_entity.id
_entity.type
_entity.pdbx_description
1 polymer ?
#
loop_
_entity_poly.entity_id
_entity_poly.type
_entity_poly.pdbx_seq_one_letter_code
_entity_poly.pdbx_strand_id
1 'polypeptide(L)'
;MLIDVTLITRKAKTAAPVIAAGALAFSLVPILLLHLVAAGTIDPVRDVISDYVFPPGGAVLLAAASLGLAGASLLVRHALLKQGLPKRGPESVLIALWVAGLVIATFFPTDPTGVEMSLSGAVHRYAGAAMFVCLPLAGWLLARRQPEAKAVRWLSLASGAASLAFLLAHAPLLEQSVPEFLGLFERVLYALLYAQLFAVAAMARAEADS
;
A
#
# COMPACT_ATOMS: atom_id res chain seq x y z
N MET A 1 17.40 -3.19 -37.54
CA MET A 1 16.79 -1.94 -37.03
C MET A 1 15.33 -2.11 -36.58
N LEU A 2 14.36 -2.42 -37.44
CA LEU A 2 12.94 -2.60 -37.02
C LEU A 2 12.73 -3.81 -36.09
N ILE A 3 13.45 -4.92 -36.34
CA ILE A 3 13.41 -6.13 -35.50
C ILE A 3 14.02 -5.85 -34.11
N ASP A 4 15.16 -5.15 -34.06
CA ASP A 4 15.83 -4.80 -32.80
C ASP A 4 14.98 -3.89 -31.91
N VAL A 5 14.33 -2.87 -32.50
CA VAL A 5 13.44 -1.96 -31.76
C VAL A 5 12.22 -2.70 -31.20
N THR A 6 11.67 -3.65 -31.96
CA THR A 6 10.54 -4.48 -31.52
C THR A 6 10.94 -5.41 -30.36
N LEU A 7 12.14 -6.00 -30.42
CA LEU A 7 12.67 -6.85 -29.35
C LEU A 7 12.97 -6.05 -28.07
N ILE A 8 13.56 -4.86 -28.19
CA ILE A 8 13.86 -3.97 -27.05
C ILE A 8 12.57 -3.54 -26.34
N THR A 9 11.55 -3.16 -27.11
CA THR A 9 10.26 -2.70 -26.55
C THR A 9 9.51 -3.84 -25.86
N ARG A 10 9.51 -5.05 -26.43
CA ARG A 10 8.94 -6.25 -25.78
C ARG A 10 9.66 -6.60 -24.48
N LYS A 11 11.00 -6.62 -24.48
CA LYS A 11 11.81 -6.90 -23.28
C LYS A 11 11.59 -5.87 -22.16
N ALA A 12 11.42 -4.60 -22.52
CA ALA A 12 11.13 -3.56 -21.55
C ALA A 12 9.73 -3.71 -20.91
N LYS A 13 8.73 -4.16 -21.67
CA LYS A 13 7.37 -4.44 -21.17
C LYS A 13 7.35 -5.61 -20.18
N THR A 14 8.09 -6.68 -20.46
CA THR A 14 8.15 -7.86 -19.58
C THR A 14 9.00 -7.63 -18.32
N ALA A 15 10.04 -6.80 -18.39
CA ALA A 15 10.89 -6.50 -17.24
C ALA A 15 10.22 -5.60 -16.18
N ALA A 16 9.39 -4.64 -16.60
CA ALA A 16 8.76 -3.67 -15.69
C ALA A 16 7.96 -4.31 -14.53
N PRO A 17 7.05 -5.28 -14.74
CA PRO A 17 6.31 -5.91 -13.64
C PRO A 17 7.20 -6.78 -12.73
N VAL A 18 8.29 -7.36 -13.27
CA VAL A 18 9.26 -8.12 -12.46
C VAL A 18 10.04 -7.19 -11.53
N ILE A 19 10.50 -6.04 -12.05
CA ILE A 19 11.17 -5.01 -11.26
C ILE A 19 10.23 -4.48 -10.17
N ALA A 20 8.96 -4.23 -10.51
CA ALA A 20 7.96 -3.78 -9.55
C ALA A 20 7.73 -4.81 -8.42
N ALA A 21 7.60 -6.09 -8.76
CA ALA A 21 7.47 -7.17 -7.78
C ALA A 21 8.72 -7.29 -6.88
N GLY A 22 9.92 -7.20 -7.45
CA GLY A 22 11.17 -7.17 -6.68
C GLY A 22 11.25 -5.98 -5.72
N ALA A 23 10.83 -4.80 -6.16
CA ALA A 23 10.77 -3.60 -5.33
C ALA A 23 9.75 -3.72 -4.18
N LEU A 24 8.58 -4.33 -4.42
CA LEU A 24 7.60 -4.63 -3.37
C LEU A 24 8.17 -5.60 -2.33
N ALA A 25 8.87 -6.65 -2.78
CA ALA A 25 9.51 -7.58 -1.86
C ALA A 25 10.59 -6.88 -1.01
N PHE A 26 11.39 -6.01 -1.63
CA PHE A 26 12.41 -5.25 -0.92
C PHE A 26 11.82 -4.22 0.05
N SER A 27 10.68 -3.58 -0.28
CA SER A 27 10.02 -2.61 0.60
C SER A 27 9.48 -3.21 1.90
N LEU A 28 9.37 -4.54 1.98
CA LEU A 28 9.03 -5.24 3.23
C LEU A 28 10.19 -5.29 4.23
N VAL A 29 11.44 -5.14 3.79
CA VAL A 29 12.60 -5.29 4.67
C VAL A 29 12.57 -4.31 5.85
N PRO A 30 12.33 -2.99 5.66
CA PRO A 30 12.34 -2.07 6.79
C PRO A 30 11.20 -2.34 7.79
N ILE A 31 10.00 -2.74 7.34
CA ILE A 31 8.90 -3.04 8.26
C ILE A 31 9.15 -4.35 9.04
N LEU A 32 9.78 -5.35 8.43
CA LEU A 32 10.18 -6.57 9.13
C LEU A 32 11.25 -6.29 10.17
N LEU A 33 12.28 -5.51 9.82
CA LEU A 33 13.30 -5.06 10.78
C LEU A 33 12.67 -4.25 11.92
N LEU A 34 11.70 -3.39 11.60
CA LEU A 34 11.00 -2.56 12.56
C LEU A 34 10.28 -3.41 13.63
N HIS A 35 9.66 -4.53 13.23
CA HIS A 35 9.06 -5.48 14.16
C HIS A 35 10.08 -6.17 15.07
N LEU A 36 11.30 -6.40 14.59
CA LEU A 36 12.36 -7.01 15.38
C LEU A 36 12.95 -6.03 16.39
N VAL A 37 13.24 -4.79 15.98
CA VAL A 37 13.90 -3.80 16.84
C VAL A 37 12.98 -3.20 17.90
N ALA A 38 11.67 -3.12 17.61
CA ALA A 38 10.67 -2.65 18.57
C ALA A 38 10.00 -3.80 19.34
N ALA A 39 10.53 -5.01 19.24
CA ALA A 39 10.07 -6.15 20.02
C ALA A 39 10.19 -5.85 21.53
N GLY A 40 9.08 -6.00 22.26
CA GLY A 40 9.00 -5.69 23.68
C GLY A 40 8.71 -4.22 24.02
N THR A 41 8.73 -3.32 23.03
CA THR A 41 8.26 -1.92 23.21
C THR A 41 6.90 -1.66 22.59
N ILE A 42 6.55 -2.39 21.52
CA ILE A 42 5.27 -2.30 20.82
C ILE A 42 4.62 -3.68 20.83
N ASP A 43 3.36 -3.77 21.23
CA ASP A 43 2.56 -5.00 21.16
C ASP A 43 1.91 -5.10 19.78
N PRO A 44 2.31 -6.06 18.93
CA PRO A 44 1.78 -6.15 17.57
C PRO A 44 0.33 -6.60 17.47
N VAL A 45 -0.29 -7.02 18.58
CA VAL A 45 -1.71 -7.33 18.62
C VAL A 45 -2.51 -6.06 18.90
N ARG A 46 -2.06 -5.24 19.84
CA ARG A 46 -2.77 -4.05 20.31
C ARG A 46 -2.46 -2.80 19.49
N ASP A 47 -1.17 -2.55 19.25
CA ASP A 47 -0.66 -1.29 18.74
C ASP A 47 -0.57 -1.30 17.20
N VAL A 48 -0.93 -0.16 16.61
CA VAL A 48 -0.97 0.02 15.15
C VAL A 48 0.43 0.25 14.58
N ILE A 49 0.61 0.03 13.28
CA ILE A 49 1.88 0.15 12.56
C ILE A 49 2.45 1.57 12.69
N SER A 50 1.60 2.59 12.75
CA SER A 50 2.05 3.98 12.94
C SER A 50 2.71 4.20 14.31
N ASP A 51 2.42 3.40 15.33
CA ASP A 51 3.00 3.55 16.68
C ASP A 51 4.48 3.17 16.72
N TYR A 52 4.97 2.43 15.73
CA TYR A 52 6.40 2.17 15.58
C TYR A 52 7.22 3.42 15.27
N VAL A 53 6.60 4.58 15.07
CA VAL A 53 7.32 5.86 14.97
C VAL A 53 8.00 6.24 16.29
N PHE A 54 7.46 5.81 17.44
CA PHE A 54 7.85 6.29 18.77
C PHE A 54 9.11 5.62 19.37
N PRO A 55 9.37 4.31 19.20
CA PRO A 55 10.61 3.70 19.69
C PRO A 55 11.87 4.30 19.06
N PRO A 56 13.04 4.21 19.72
CA PRO A 56 14.31 4.72 19.17
C PRO A 56 14.62 4.15 17.79
N GLY A 57 14.86 5.03 16.81
CA GLY A 57 15.12 4.65 15.41
C GLY A 57 13.88 4.23 14.61
N GLY A 58 12.72 4.11 15.27
CA GLY A 58 11.46 3.68 14.67
C GLY A 58 10.98 4.57 13.55
N ALA A 59 11.03 5.90 13.73
CA ALA A 59 10.67 6.88 12.70
C ALA A 59 11.45 6.69 11.37
N VAL A 60 12.75 6.39 11.43
CA VAL A 60 13.58 6.21 10.23
C VAL A 60 13.20 4.93 9.49
N LEU A 61 13.03 3.82 10.22
CA LEU A 61 12.66 2.54 9.62
C LEU A 61 11.22 2.54 9.10
N LEU A 62 10.30 3.19 9.81
CA LEU A 62 8.91 3.37 9.36
C LEU A 62 8.85 4.25 8.11
N ALA A 63 9.62 5.34 8.06
CA ALA A 63 9.73 6.17 6.86
C ALA A 63 10.34 5.38 5.69
N ALA A 64 11.37 4.57 5.92
CA ALA A 64 11.95 3.70 4.90
C ALA A 64 10.94 2.66 4.38
N ALA A 65 10.14 2.05 5.25
CA ALA A 65 9.07 1.13 4.86
C ALA A 65 8.01 1.84 4.01
N SER A 66 7.50 2.97 4.48
CA SER A 66 6.42 3.72 3.83
C SER A 66 6.86 4.30 2.48
N LEU A 67 8.01 4.97 2.41
CA LEU A 67 8.55 5.53 1.18
C LEU A 67 9.02 4.44 0.20
N GLY A 68 9.54 3.33 0.71
CA GLY A 68 9.87 2.14 -0.09
C GLY A 68 8.62 1.57 -0.77
N LEU A 69 7.52 1.40 -0.02
CA LEU A 69 6.25 0.94 -0.56
C LEU A 69 5.65 1.94 -1.55
N ALA A 70 5.77 3.25 -1.28
CA ALA A 70 5.35 4.30 -2.20
C ALA A 70 6.11 4.22 -3.53
N GLY A 71 7.44 4.08 -3.48
CA GLY A 71 8.30 3.88 -4.65
C GLY A 71 7.97 2.60 -5.42
N ALA A 72 7.80 1.47 -4.72
CA ALA A 72 7.41 0.20 -5.33
C ALA A 72 6.03 0.29 -6.00
N SER A 73 5.07 0.97 -5.37
CA SER A 73 3.73 1.22 -5.94
C SER A 73 3.79 2.08 -7.20
N LEU A 74 4.70 3.06 -7.28
CA LEU A 74 4.94 3.82 -8.51
C LEU A 74 5.53 2.95 -9.63
N LEU A 75 6.35 1.96 -9.31
CA LEU A 75 6.84 0.99 -10.29
C LEU A 75 5.74 0.05 -10.78
N VAL A 76 4.83 -0.39 -9.90
CA VAL A 76 3.62 -1.13 -10.30
C VAL A 76 2.76 -0.29 -11.25
N ARG A 77 2.52 0.98 -10.90
CA ARG A 77 1.82 1.92 -11.76
C ARG A 77 2.52 2.08 -13.11
N HIS A 78 3.84 2.23 -13.11
CA HIS A 78 4.63 2.35 -14.34
C HIS A 78 4.48 1.11 -15.24
N ALA A 79 4.50 -0.10 -14.66
CA ALA A 79 4.26 -1.34 -15.39
C ALA A 79 2.88 -1.34 -16.06
N LEU A 80 1.82 -0.95 -15.34
CA LEU A 80 0.47 -0.83 -15.94
C LEU A 80 0.42 0.18 -17.09
N LEU A 81 1.08 1.33 -16.95
CA LEU A 81 1.14 2.34 -18.03
C LEU A 81 1.86 1.79 -19.27
N LYS A 82 2.89 0.96 -19.10
CA LYS A 82 3.59 0.28 -20.21
C LYS A 82 2.70 -0.73 -20.92
N GLN A 83 1.69 -1.28 -20.25
CA GLN A 83 0.66 -2.15 -20.84
C GLN A 83 -0.56 -1.39 -21.38
N GLY A 84 -0.51 -0.05 -21.42
CA GLY A 84 -1.56 0.74 -22.04
C GLY A 84 -2.66 1.20 -21.09
N LEU A 85 -2.48 1.07 -19.77
CA LEU A 85 -3.35 1.76 -18.82
C LEU A 85 -3.30 3.29 -19.07
N PRO A 86 -4.45 3.98 -19.20
CA PRO A 86 -4.45 5.42 -19.41
C PRO A 86 -3.81 6.17 -18.23
N LYS A 87 -2.84 7.05 -18.52
CA LYS A 87 -2.11 7.83 -17.48
C LYS A 87 -3.03 8.64 -16.57
N ARG A 88 -4.14 9.16 -17.11
CA ARG A 88 -5.14 9.96 -16.41
C ARG A 88 -6.45 9.18 -16.14
N GLY A 89 -6.43 7.86 -16.34
CA GLY A 89 -7.56 7.00 -15.98
C GLY A 89 -7.75 6.92 -14.46
N PRO A 90 -8.97 6.61 -13.98
CA PRO A 90 -9.29 6.59 -12.56
C PRO A 90 -8.39 5.64 -11.77
N GLU A 91 -8.02 4.48 -12.33
CA GLU A 91 -7.13 3.50 -11.69
C GLU A 91 -5.73 4.08 -11.45
N SER A 92 -5.18 4.76 -12.45
CA SER A 92 -3.87 5.41 -12.38
C SER A 92 -3.86 6.58 -11.39
N VAL A 93 -4.95 7.33 -11.30
CA VAL A 93 -5.12 8.42 -10.33
C VAL A 93 -5.24 7.87 -8.91
N LEU A 94 -6.04 6.83 -8.70
CA LEU A 94 -6.20 6.20 -7.38
C LEU A 94 -4.87 5.60 -6.88
N ILE A 95 -4.06 4.98 -7.73
CA ILE A 95 -2.72 4.52 -7.33
C ILE A 95 -1.82 5.71 -6.96
N ALA A 96 -1.93 6.84 -7.66
CA ALA A 96 -1.18 8.03 -7.32
C ALA A 96 -1.62 8.64 -5.98
N LEU A 97 -2.93 8.61 -5.67
CA LEU A 97 -3.47 9.06 -4.38
C LEU A 97 -3.06 8.12 -3.23
N TRP A 98 -3.02 6.81 -3.46
CA TRP A 98 -2.43 5.83 -2.53
C TRP A 98 -0.99 6.20 -2.18
N VAL A 99 -0.16 6.44 -3.21
CA VAL A 99 1.25 6.86 -3.04
C VAL A 99 1.34 8.19 -2.29
N ALA A 100 0.50 9.17 -2.64
CA ALA A 100 0.48 10.46 -1.96
C ALA A 100 0.11 10.31 -0.48
N GLY A 101 -0.85 9.45 -0.13
CA GLY A 101 -1.22 9.16 1.25
C GLY A 101 -0.06 8.60 2.06
N LEU A 102 0.67 7.61 1.52
CA LEU A 102 1.89 7.07 2.16
C LEU A 102 2.95 8.15 2.41
N VAL A 103 3.23 8.98 1.39
CA VAL A 103 4.22 10.06 1.49
C VAL A 103 3.80 11.10 2.52
N ILE A 104 2.55 11.57 2.48
CA ILE A 104 2.03 12.55 3.42
C ILE A 104 2.07 11.99 4.84
N ALA A 105 1.56 10.78 5.09
CA ALA A 105 1.58 10.16 6.41
C ALA A 105 3.02 9.97 6.95
N THR A 106 4.02 9.87 6.08
CA THR A 106 5.43 9.77 6.49
C THR A 106 5.97 11.11 7.02
N PHE A 107 5.62 12.23 6.38
CA PHE A 107 6.12 13.56 6.76
C PHE A 107 5.27 14.25 7.83
N PHE A 108 4.09 13.71 8.12
CA PHE A 108 3.21 14.15 9.19
C PHE A 108 3.00 12.97 10.14
N PRO A 109 3.84 12.81 11.18
CA PRO A 109 3.71 11.72 12.14
C PRO A 109 2.39 11.75 12.90
N THR A 110 1.94 10.57 13.33
CA THR A 110 0.79 10.42 14.23
C THR A 110 1.11 10.92 15.64
N ASP A 111 0.07 11.27 16.40
CA ASP A 111 0.18 11.55 17.83
C ASP A 111 0.12 10.25 18.65
N PRO A 112 0.73 10.20 19.85
CA PRO A 112 0.58 9.07 20.75
C PRO A 112 -0.88 8.88 21.17
N THR A 113 -1.28 7.63 21.40
CA THR A 113 -2.63 7.30 21.90
C THR A 113 -2.92 8.04 23.22
N GLY A 114 -4.12 8.61 23.31
CA GLY A 114 -4.57 9.35 24.51
C GLY A 114 -4.11 10.80 24.58
N VAL A 115 -3.35 11.28 23.61
CA VAL A 115 -2.98 12.71 23.48
C VAL A 115 -4.00 13.43 22.58
N GLU A 116 -4.24 14.71 22.85
CA GLU A 116 -5.06 15.56 21.98
C GLU A 116 -4.48 15.60 20.55
N MET A 117 -5.35 15.43 19.56
CA MET A 117 -4.93 15.35 18.16
C MET A 117 -4.34 16.68 17.69
N SER A 118 -3.08 16.65 17.29
CA SER A 118 -2.39 17.77 16.68
C SER A 118 -2.77 17.93 15.21
N LEU A 119 -2.35 19.04 14.59
CA LEU A 119 -2.47 19.22 13.14
C LEU A 119 -1.72 18.11 12.37
N SER A 120 -0.57 17.67 12.87
CA SER A 120 0.20 16.59 12.25
C SER A 120 -0.56 15.27 12.29
N GLY A 121 -1.08 14.88 13.47
CA GLY A 121 -1.88 13.67 13.60
C GLY A 121 -3.17 13.70 12.79
N ALA A 122 -3.82 14.87 12.68
CA ALA A 122 -4.97 15.04 11.79
C ALA A 122 -4.60 14.79 10.32
N VAL A 123 -3.50 15.37 9.84
CA VAL A 123 -3.01 15.15 8.47
C VAL A 123 -2.64 13.68 8.26
N HIS A 124 -1.95 13.05 9.21
CA HIS A 124 -1.62 11.62 9.20
C HIS A 124 -2.87 10.76 9.03
N ARG A 125 -3.87 10.99 9.88
CA ARG A 125 -5.13 10.24 9.92
C ARG A 125 -5.88 10.32 8.58
N TYR A 126 -6.02 11.51 8.00
CA TYR A 126 -6.71 11.67 6.73
C TYR A 126 -5.90 11.16 5.53
N ALA A 127 -4.57 11.25 5.57
CA ALA A 127 -3.71 10.62 4.57
C ALA A 127 -3.80 9.08 4.63
N GLY A 128 -3.83 8.52 5.84
CA GLY A 128 -4.11 7.11 6.11
C GLY A 128 -5.47 6.67 5.55
N ALA A 129 -6.53 7.45 5.80
CA ALA A 129 -7.84 7.18 5.23
C ALA A 129 -7.84 7.18 3.70
N ALA A 130 -7.22 8.18 3.08
CA ALA A 130 -7.09 8.27 1.63
C ALA A 130 -6.36 7.06 1.05
N MET A 131 -5.24 6.62 1.68
CA MET A 131 -4.51 5.46 1.20
C MET A 131 -5.36 4.18 1.32
N PHE A 132 -5.98 3.92 2.47
CA PHE A 132 -6.77 2.72 2.69
C PHE A 132 -7.99 2.59 1.76
N VAL A 133 -8.53 3.71 1.26
CA VAL A 133 -9.62 3.71 0.28
C VAL A 133 -9.10 3.56 -1.16
N CYS A 134 -8.06 4.29 -1.53
CA CYS A 134 -7.67 4.44 -2.93
C CYS A 134 -7.12 3.15 -3.54
N LEU A 135 -6.27 2.41 -2.83
CA LEU A 135 -5.64 1.21 -3.38
C LEU A 135 -6.67 0.08 -3.64
N PRO A 136 -7.55 -0.31 -2.70
CA PRO A 136 -8.59 -1.29 -2.97
C PRO A 136 -9.49 -0.92 -4.14
N LEU A 137 -9.90 0.36 -4.22
CA LEU A 137 -10.73 0.85 -5.32
C LEU A 137 -10.00 0.80 -6.67
N ALA A 138 -8.71 1.12 -6.72
CA ALA A 138 -7.91 1.01 -7.94
C ALA A 138 -7.88 -0.43 -8.45
N GLY A 139 -7.62 -1.41 -7.57
CA GLY A 139 -7.61 -2.82 -7.96
C GLY A 139 -8.99 -3.33 -8.37
N TRP A 140 -10.06 -2.88 -7.71
CA TRP A 140 -11.43 -3.20 -8.12
C TRP A 140 -11.74 -2.70 -9.54
N LEU A 141 -11.39 -1.46 -9.87
CA LEU A 141 -11.58 -0.90 -11.21
C LEU A 141 -10.72 -1.63 -12.25
N LEU A 142 -9.47 -1.98 -11.92
CA LEU A 142 -8.61 -2.80 -12.79
C LEU A 142 -9.25 -4.17 -13.07
N ALA A 143 -9.76 -4.84 -12.04
CA ALA A 143 -10.43 -6.14 -12.19
C ALA A 143 -11.73 -6.08 -13.01
N ARG A 144 -12.40 -4.92 -13.06
CA ARG A 144 -13.54 -4.71 -13.97
C ARG A 144 -13.12 -4.59 -15.43
N ARG A 145 -11.93 -4.05 -15.70
CA ARG A 145 -11.35 -3.97 -17.05
C ARG A 145 -10.79 -5.32 -17.51
N GLN A 146 -10.30 -6.12 -16.57
CA GLN A 146 -9.74 -7.44 -16.80
C GLN A 146 -10.47 -8.50 -15.97
N PRO A 147 -11.65 -8.99 -16.41
CA PRO A 147 -12.47 -9.91 -15.64
C PRO A 147 -11.77 -11.22 -15.25
N GLU A 148 -10.77 -11.65 -16.04
CA GLU A 148 -9.96 -12.84 -15.76
C GLU A 148 -8.97 -12.66 -14.59
N ALA A 149 -8.71 -11.42 -14.16
CA ALA A 149 -7.84 -11.10 -13.03
C ALA A 149 -8.53 -11.36 -11.67
N LYS A 150 -8.97 -12.61 -11.45
CA LYS A 150 -9.74 -13.03 -10.26
C LYS A 150 -9.01 -12.71 -8.95
N ALA A 151 -7.69 -12.89 -8.90
CA ALA A 151 -6.89 -12.58 -7.73
C ALA A 151 -6.97 -11.08 -7.37
N VAL A 152 -6.82 -10.19 -8.36
CA VAL A 152 -6.97 -8.75 -8.16
C VAL A 152 -8.36 -8.42 -7.63
N ARG A 153 -9.41 -9.00 -8.24
CA ARG A 153 -10.80 -8.79 -7.79
C ARG A 153 -11.01 -9.15 -6.32
N TRP A 154 -10.63 -10.37 -5.93
CA TRP A 154 -10.87 -10.86 -4.57
C TRP A 154 -10.02 -10.14 -3.53
N LEU A 155 -8.75 -9.86 -3.85
CA LEU A 155 -7.87 -9.10 -2.96
C LEU A 155 -8.35 -7.67 -2.78
N SER A 156 -8.86 -7.01 -3.83
CA SER A 156 -9.48 -5.69 -3.73
C SER A 156 -10.75 -5.66 -2.90
N LEU A 157 -11.58 -6.71 -2.98
CA LEU A 157 -12.76 -6.82 -2.11
C LEU A 157 -12.36 -7.06 -0.65
N ALA A 158 -11.41 -7.96 -0.41
CA ALA A 158 -10.93 -8.28 0.93
C ALA A 158 -10.23 -7.08 1.58
N SER A 159 -9.31 -6.42 0.86
CA SER A 159 -8.64 -5.21 1.33
C SER A 159 -9.63 -4.05 1.50
N GLY A 160 -10.60 -3.88 0.60
CA GLY A 160 -11.62 -2.84 0.71
C GLY A 160 -12.52 -3.02 1.94
N ALA A 161 -12.95 -4.27 2.20
CA ALA A 161 -13.72 -4.60 3.40
C ALA A 161 -12.90 -4.39 4.68
N ALA A 162 -11.64 -4.84 4.69
CA ALA A 162 -10.74 -4.66 5.83
C ALA A 162 -10.41 -3.18 6.07
N SER A 163 -10.15 -2.40 5.02
CA SER A 163 -9.98 -0.95 5.08
C SER A 163 -11.20 -0.27 5.67
N LEU A 164 -12.42 -0.63 5.20
CA LEU A 164 -13.65 -0.05 5.72
C LEU A 164 -13.79 -0.33 7.22
N ALA A 165 -13.57 -1.58 7.65
CA ALA A 165 -13.64 -1.93 9.07
C ALA A 165 -12.58 -1.19 9.91
N PHE A 166 -11.35 -1.07 9.41
CA PHE A 166 -10.29 -0.30 10.08
C PHE A 166 -10.66 1.17 10.25
N LEU A 167 -11.18 1.80 9.18
CA LEU A 167 -11.58 3.21 9.21
C LEU A 167 -12.78 3.44 10.14
N LEU A 168 -13.72 2.51 10.19
CA LEU A 168 -14.84 2.56 11.12
C LEU A 168 -14.35 2.44 12.58
N ALA A 169 -13.34 1.61 12.87
CA ALA A 169 -12.76 1.54 14.21
C ALA A 169 -12.15 2.89 14.67
N HIS A 170 -11.69 3.71 13.73
CA HIS A 170 -11.14 5.06 13.99
C HIS A 170 -12.18 6.18 13.85
N ALA A 171 -13.46 5.86 13.64
CA ALA A 171 -14.50 6.87 13.61
C ALA A 171 -14.73 7.42 15.02
N PRO A 172 -14.89 8.74 15.22
CA PRO A 172 -15.02 9.34 16.56
C PRO A 172 -16.10 8.72 17.44
N LEU A 173 -17.17 8.19 16.83
CA LEU A 173 -18.27 7.54 17.55
C LEU A 173 -17.91 6.13 18.08
N LEU A 174 -16.88 5.50 17.52
CA LEU A 174 -16.47 4.13 17.80
C LEU A 174 -15.09 4.02 18.47
N GLU A 175 -14.35 5.13 18.59
CA GLU A 175 -13.00 5.17 19.20
C GLU A 175 -12.98 4.61 20.63
N GLN A 176 -14.06 4.74 21.40
CA GLN A 176 -14.16 4.17 22.76
C GLN A 176 -14.44 2.66 22.79
N SER A 177 -14.76 2.05 21.64
CA SER A 177 -15.11 0.63 21.48
C SER A 177 -14.09 -0.11 20.61
N VAL A 178 -12.88 0.45 20.45
CA VAL A 178 -11.84 -0.14 19.61
C VAL A 178 -11.40 -1.49 20.19
N PRO A 179 -11.39 -2.57 19.38
CA PRO A 179 -10.95 -3.87 19.84
C PRO A 179 -9.47 -3.89 20.25
N GLU A 180 -9.13 -4.65 21.30
CA GLU A 180 -7.74 -4.85 21.73
C GLU A 180 -6.82 -5.52 20.68
N PHE A 181 -7.37 -6.05 19.58
CA PHE A 181 -6.61 -6.68 18.52
C PHE A 181 -6.46 -5.80 17.27
N LEU A 182 -6.71 -4.49 17.38
CA LEU A 182 -6.66 -3.55 16.25
C LEU A 182 -5.30 -3.58 15.54
N GLY A 183 -4.20 -3.66 16.28
CA GLY A 183 -2.86 -3.79 15.71
C GLY A 183 -2.68 -5.04 14.84
N LEU A 184 -3.18 -6.20 15.30
CA LEU A 184 -3.16 -7.43 14.49
C LEU A 184 -4.02 -7.28 13.23
N PHE A 185 -5.19 -6.68 13.39
CA PHE A 185 -6.12 -6.44 12.28
C PHE A 185 -5.48 -5.55 11.21
N GLU A 186 -4.81 -4.46 11.60
CA GLU A 186 -4.11 -3.60 10.66
C GLU A 186 -2.99 -4.33 9.93
N ARG A 187 -2.25 -5.23 10.59
CA ARG A 187 -1.22 -6.05 9.93
C ARG A 187 -1.80 -6.99 8.88
N VAL A 188 -2.95 -7.58 9.16
CA VAL A 188 -3.70 -8.38 8.18
C VAL A 188 -4.12 -7.51 7.00
N LEU A 189 -4.66 -6.31 7.25
CA LEU A 189 -4.97 -5.34 6.21
C LEU A 189 -3.74 -4.95 5.39
N TYR A 190 -2.62 -4.65 6.04
CA TYR A 190 -1.35 -4.32 5.38
C TYR A 190 -0.87 -5.46 4.48
N ALA A 191 -0.94 -6.71 4.96
CA ALA A 191 -0.64 -7.89 4.16
C ALA A 191 -1.59 -8.05 2.95
N LEU A 192 -2.89 -7.79 3.11
CA LEU A 192 -3.86 -7.81 2.01
C LEU A 192 -3.55 -6.74 0.95
N LEU A 193 -3.14 -5.53 1.36
CA LEU A 193 -2.75 -4.46 0.44
C LEU A 193 -1.49 -4.82 -0.35
N TYR A 194 -0.49 -5.43 0.30
CA TYR A 194 0.69 -5.98 -0.39
C TYR A 194 0.31 -7.08 -1.37
N ALA A 195 -0.49 -8.06 -0.93
CA ALA A 195 -0.95 -9.15 -1.78
C ALA A 195 -1.70 -8.60 -3.01
N GLN A 196 -2.53 -7.57 -2.83
CA GLN A 196 -3.20 -6.90 -3.93
C GLN A 196 -2.20 -6.26 -4.91
N LEU A 197 -1.18 -5.54 -4.43
CA LEU A 197 -0.15 -4.94 -5.29
C LEU A 197 0.64 -6.02 -6.06
N PHE A 198 0.99 -7.13 -5.41
CA PHE A 198 1.60 -8.28 -6.08
C PHE A 198 0.69 -8.89 -7.15
N ALA A 199 -0.61 -9.03 -6.88
CA ALA A 199 -1.57 -9.53 -7.85
C ALA A 199 -1.72 -8.59 -9.06
N VAL A 200 -1.70 -7.27 -8.83
CA VAL A 200 -1.72 -6.27 -9.90
C VAL A 200 -0.43 -6.33 -10.74
N ALA A 201 0.74 -6.49 -10.11
CA ALA A 201 2.00 -6.68 -10.82
C ALA A 201 2.01 -7.99 -11.65
N ALA A 202 1.46 -9.08 -11.10
CA ALA A 202 1.33 -10.36 -11.78
C ALA A 202 0.37 -10.27 -12.99
N MET A 203 -0.76 -9.57 -12.84
CA MET A 203 -1.69 -9.27 -13.94
C MET A 203 -0.98 -8.50 -15.06
N ALA A 204 -0.24 -7.43 -14.73
CA ALA A 204 0.52 -6.64 -15.69
C ALA A 204 1.63 -7.45 -16.40
N ARG A 205 2.14 -8.50 -15.75
CA ARG A 205 3.09 -9.45 -16.36
C ARG A 205 2.40 -10.39 -17.34
N ALA A 206 1.25 -10.96 -16.97
CA ALA A 206 0.48 -11.85 -17.86
C ALA A 206 0.09 -11.13 -19.17
N GLU A 207 -0.29 -9.85 -19.09
CA GLU A 207 -0.52 -9.01 -20.26
C GLU A 207 0.74 -8.75 -21.10
N ALA A 208 1.93 -8.75 -20.48
CA ALA A 208 3.20 -8.57 -21.18
C ALA A 208 3.62 -9.79 -22.02
N ASP A 209 3.22 -10.96 -21.54
CA ASP A 209 3.62 -12.26 -22.08
C ASP A 209 2.66 -12.75 -23.19
N SER A 210 1.46 -12.16 -23.26
CA SER A 210 0.43 -12.38 -24.30
C SER A 210 0.76 -11.67 -25.61
#